data_AF-F2TLC9-F1
#
_entry.id   AF-F2TLC9-F1
#
_cell.length_a   1.000
_cell.length_b   1.000
_cell.length_c   1.000
_cell.angle_alpha   90.00
_cell.angle_beta   90.00
_cell.angle_gamma   90.00
#
_symmetry.space_group_name_H-M   'P 1'
#
loop_
_entity.id
_entity.type
_entity.pdbx_description
1 polymer ?
#
loop_
_entity_poly.entity_id
_entity_poly.type
_entity_poly.pdbx_seq_one_letter_code
_entity_poly.pdbx_strand_id
1 'polypeptide(L)'
;MERWFKHEFQVERKGEVSNKAKDKPTTDVVVFSVLMRHHWMFSTHFPHGNDQVQFATLKMWLAITGSRPGVILPKDPQTAKPKAASDGFKSDLPRYTSLNSLPKTVLWKDIELFLLPIPNGSIPCAIIDFRNLKGKPEGAEGTRFFVHGDYKLVYCPIAQIVALAFRDEAFQNEHLTPKLFWSLRVPRHRGPLPFRWKDKVLNKPVLRCMKTDDAGLHSIDEKQSMSYSVANKANTALVRDAGFMDMSFYADRRWVANTANDKFTKAERKRILGHNGSNVYEKNDHDHNVKRDMQFFVLLRPHHNEVLELAMSQMRHRDTRAPGSRASDTVKRAVREHPTILRLRQRQGALKEQIISVAGKVQRGQSICPDLYQQYLSVKKELPSKRNTLTRQLHKKERDDFFLNIGAEEVDKEILRLLAGEEYDDSHVDESEEPVPKHFSSERKRLIDSFYGPESETFDGEQLRKRQIQVTEDLIALCRLSEPSQRGKRFNWDPDSRGSHDNISLTTQSGLLEVPTQYCILCYGKSMAQQGKASHKFRDIASVRRHLQQTHFAKSSGQLPCTCDGCEPQPFPDELSFLHHARMTHAYDLDKRSQRTKRLQHQKREKLK
;
A
#
# COMPACT_ATOMS: atom_id res chain seq x y z
N MET A 1 4.55 45.19 46.95
CA MET A 1 3.44 44.33 46.48
C MET A 1 2.55 44.98 45.42
N GLU A 2 2.49 46.32 45.30
CA GLU A 2 1.66 47.00 44.28
C GLU A 2 2.23 47.02 42.84
N ARG A 3 3.50 46.66 42.64
CA ARG A 3 4.10 46.56 41.29
C ARG A 3 3.67 45.32 40.49
N TRP A 4 3.03 44.33 41.13
CA TRP A 4 2.60 43.09 40.47
C TRP A 4 1.18 43.14 39.88
N PHE A 5 0.34 44.09 40.29
CA PHE A 5 -1.06 44.16 39.87
C PHE A 5 -1.33 45.04 38.63
N LYS A 6 -0.32 45.77 38.10
CA LYS A 6 -0.49 46.69 36.96
C LYS A 6 0.02 46.17 35.61
N HIS A 7 0.36 44.89 35.50
CA HIS A 7 0.53 44.27 34.19
C HIS A 7 -0.78 43.62 33.77
N GLU A 8 -1.60 44.40 33.05
CA GLU A 8 -2.54 43.81 32.11
C GLU A 8 -1.73 42.95 31.14
N PHE A 9 -1.81 41.63 31.32
CA PHE A 9 -1.41 40.70 30.28
C PHE A 9 -2.29 40.98 29.07
N GLN A 10 -1.82 41.81 28.15
CA GLN A 10 -2.31 41.81 26.79
C GLN A 10 -1.89 40.47 26.18
N VAL A 11 -2.74 39.46 26.42
CA VAL A 11 -2.73 38.24 25.63
C VAL A 11 -3.11 38.68 24.22
N GLU A 12 -2.11 38.96 23.39
CA GLU A 12 -2.27 38.89 21.94
C GLU A 12 -2.86 37.51 21.66
N ARG A 13 -4.18 37.45 21.45
CA ARG A 13 -4.84 36.26 20.91
C ARG A 13 -4.34 36.10 19.48
N LYS A 14 -3.17 35.49 19.32
CA LYS A 14 -2.70 34.98 18.03
C LYS A 14 -3.71 33.98 17.53
N GLY A 15 -4.53 34.44 16.60
CA GLY A 15 -5.55 33.66 15.92
C GLY A 15 -6.83 33.58 16.73
N GLU A 16 -7.87 34.29 16.27
CA GLU A 16 -9.24 33.83 16.47
C GLU A 16 -9.30 32.35 16.07
N VAL A 17 -9.36 31.46 17.05
CA VAL A 17 -9.72 30.07 16.79
C VAL A 17 -11.14 30.12 16.30
N SER A 18 -11.31 29.98 14.98
CA SER A 18 -12.63 29.93 14.37
C SER A 18 -13.50 28.93 15.12
N ASN A 19 -14.60 29.43 15.69
CA ASN A 19 -15.64 28.61 16.31
C ASN A 19 -16.41 27.78 15.26
N LYS A 20 -16.15 27.98 13.96
CA LYS A 20 -16.68 27.09 12.93
C LYS A 20 -16.04 25.72 13.09
N ALA A 21 -16.85 24.75 13.48
CA ALA A 21 -16.46 23.35 13.39
C ALA A 21 -16.01 23.08 11.96
N LYS A 22 -14.74 22.69 11.78
CA LYS A 22 -14.26 22.21 10.47
C LYS A 22 -15.19 21.09 10.02
N ASP A 23 -15.52 21.08 8.74
CA ASP A 23 -16.26 19.97 8.15
C ASP A 23 -15.48 18.67 8.41
N LYS A 24 -16.21 17.64 8.81
CA LYS A 24 -15.67 16.36 9.27
C LYS A 24 -16.33 15.28 8.43
N PRO A 25 -15.70 14.88 7.31
CA PRO A 25 -16.25 13.83 6.48
C PRO A 25 -16.43 12.56 7.31
N THR A 26 -17.56 11.91 7.07
CA THR A 26 -18.00 10.69 7.75
C THR A 26 -18.38 9.68 6.69
N THR A 27 -17.78 8.50 6.74
CA THR A 27 -18.09 7.40 5.81
C THR A 27 -19.48 6.82 6.14
N ASP A 28 -19.98 5.93 5.29
CA ASP A 28 -21.10 5.05 5.56
C ASP A 28 -20.88 3.70 4.83
N VAL A 29 -21.85 2.79 4.88
CA VAL A 29 -21.73 1.46 4.25
C VAL A 29 -21.58 1.55 2.73
N VAL A 30 -22.22 2.54 2.09
CA VAL A 30 -22.17 2.74 0.64
C VAL A 30 -20.79 3.23 0.23
N VAL A 31 -20.29 4.29 0.90
CA VAL A 31 -18.95 4.84 0.66
C VAL A 31 -17.88 3.79 0.94
N PHE A 32 -18.01 3.03 2.04
CA PHE A 32 -17.08 1.94 2.36
C PHE A 32 -17.09 0.86 1.27
N SER A 33 -18.27 0.48 0.77
CA SER A 33 -18.41 -0.51 -0.32
C SER A 33 -17.76 -0.02 -1.60
N VAL A 34 -17.94 1.25 -1.99
CA VAL A 34 -17.29 1.86 -3.16
C VAL A 34 -15.76 1.85 -3.00
N LEU A 35 -15.26 2.23 -1.81
CA LEU A 35 -13.82 2.22 -1.54
C LEU A 35 -13.22 0.81 -1.57
N MET A 36 -13.92 -0.20 -1.04
CA MET A 36 -13.47 -1.60 -1.09
C MET A 36 -13.53 -2.16 -2.51
N ARG A 37 -14.56 -1.81 -3.30
CA ARG A 37 -14.64 -2.13 -4.73
C ARG A 37 -13.46 -1.54 -5.49
N HIS A 38 -13.20 -0.26 -5.30
CA HIS A 38 -12.07 0.39 -5.95
C HIS A 38 -10.72 -0.19 -5.51
N HIS A 39 -10.55 -0.52 -4.22
CA HIS A 39 -9.33 -1.15 -3.71
C HIS A 39 -8.99 -2.47 -4.44
N TRP A 40 -9.99 -3.31 -4.69
CA TRP A 40 -9.78 -4.60 -5.35
C TRP A 40 -9.75 -4.48 -6.87
N MET A 41 -10.67 -3.73 -7.47
CA MET A 41 -10.88 -3.69 -8.93
C MET A 41 -10.01 -2.68 -9.68
N PHE A 42 -9.66 -1.54 -9.08
CA PHE A 42 -9.08 -0.41 -9.84
C PHE A 42 -7.73 0.05 -9.29
N SER A 43 -7.49 -0.12 -7.99
CA SER A 43 -6.28 0.41 -7.35
C SER A 43 -5.00 -0.19 -7.94
N THR A 44 -4.12 0.70 -8.39
CA THR A 44 -2.75 0.41 -8.83
C THR A 44 -1.71 0.90 -7.81
N HIS A 45 -2.15 1.26 -6.60
CA HIS A 45 -1.29 1.81 -5.56
C HIS A 45 -0.30 0.77 -5.00
N PHE A 46 -0.77 -0.47 -4.83
CA PHE A 46 -0.07 -1.56 -4.16
C PHE A 46 0.73 -2.38 -5.18
N PRO A 47 2.07 -2.31 -5.18
CA PRO A 47 2.90 -3.14 -6.06
C PRO A 47 3.03 -4.59 -5.55
N HIS A 48 2.84 -4.81 -4.24
CA HIS A 48 2.89 -6.14 -3.61
C HIS A 48 1.50 -6.51 -3.13
N GLY A 49 1.07 -7.73 -3.47
CA GLY A 49 -0.23 -8.22 -3.04
C GLY A 49 -0.35 -8.35 -1.52
N ASN A 50 0.76 -8.56 -0.80
CA ASN A 50 0.77 -8.50 0.66
C ASN A 50 0.30 -7.13 1.20
N ASP A 51 0.77 -6.02 0.62
CA ASP A 51 0.34 -4.69 1.06
C ASP A 51 -1.14 -4.44 0.75
N GLN A 52 -1.63 -5.00 -0.36
CA GLN A 52 -3.04 -4.94 -0.74
C GLN A 52 -3.92 -5.67 0.29
N VAL A 53 -3.64 -6.95 0.55
CA VAL A 53 -4.37 -7.79 1.52
C VAL A 53 -4.34 -7.18 2.93
N GLN A 54 -3.17 -6.73 3.40
CA GLN A 54 -3.04 -6.09 4.71
C GLN A 54 -3.78 -4.76 4.79
N PHE A 55 -3.81 -3.97 3.72
CA PHE A 55 -4.56 -2.72 3.69
C PHE A 55 -6.08 -2.97 3.73
N ALA A 56 -6.59 -3.96 3.00
CA ALA A 56 -7.98 -4.39 3.08
C ALA A 56 -8.35 -4.84 4.50
N THR A 57 -7.48 -5.65 5.13
CA THR A 57 -7.64 -6.10 6.52
C THR A 57 -7.73 -4.92 7.49
N LEU A 58 -6.80 -3.97 7.38
CA LEU A 58 -6.80 -2.74 8.19
C LEU A 58 -8.10 -1.96 8.01
N LYS A 59 -8.52 -1.73 6.76
CA LYS A 59 -9.73 -0.97 6.44
C LYS A 59 -10.97 -1.59 7.05
N MET A 60 -11.11 -2.91 6.94
CA MET A 60 -12.22 -3.66 7.51
C MET A 60 -12.20 -3.65 9.05
N TRP A 61 -11.04 -3.84 9.68
CA TRP A 61 -10.95 -3.76 11.15
C TRP A 61 -11.32 -2.37 11.67
N LEU A 62 -10.90 -1.31 10.99
CA LEU A 62 -11.28 0.06 11.35
C LEU A 62 -12.78 0.31 11.18
N ALA A 63 -13.35 -0.19 10.08
CA ALA A 63 -14.79 -0.07 9.81
C ALA A 63 -15.62 -0.86 10.83
N ILE A 64 -15.25 -2.09 11.18
CA ILE A 64 -16.04 -2.89 12.13
C ILE A 64 -15.91 -2.36 13.56
N THR A 65 -14.70 -1.97 13.98
CA THR A 65 -14.41 -1.71 15.40
C THR A 65 -14.47 -0.23 15.78
N GLY A 66 -14.38 0.68 14.80
CA GLY A 66 -14.23 2.12 15.06
C GLY A 66 -12.93 2.47 15.79
N SER A 67 -11.98 1.54 15.89
CA SER A 67 -10.72 1.74 16.61
C SER A 67 -9.92 2.90 16.03
N ARG A 68 -9.13 3.58 16.88
CA ARG A 68 -8.18 4.58 16.38
C ARG A 68 -7.13 3.85 15.53
N PRO A 69 -6.72 4.38 14.36
CA PRO A 69 -5.65 3.76 13.57
C PRO A 69 -4.36 3.54 14.35
N GLY A 70 -4.03 4.46 15.27
CA GLY A 70 -2.85 4.34 16.15
C GLY A 70 -2.91 3.23 17.20
N VAL A 71 -4.06 2.54 17.35
CA VAL A 71 -4.21 1.35 18.19
C VAL A 71 -3.78 0.10 17.42
N ILE A 72 -4.04 0.10 16.11
CA ILE A 72 -3.77 -1.02 15.19
C ILE A 72 -2.38 -0.90 14.60
N LEU A 73 -1.97 0.31 14.22
CA LEU A 73 -0.69 0.58 13.58
C LEU A 73 0.17 1.50 14.45
N PRO A 74 1.47 1.20 14.61
CA PRO A 74 2.38 2.11 15.26
C PRO A 74 2.49 3.42 14.46
N LYS A 75 2.71 4.52 15.19
CA LYS A 75 3.23 5.73 14.55
C LYS A 75 4.56 5.41 13.90
N ASP A 76 4.87 6.07 12.79
CA ASP A 76 6.20 5.97 12.21
C ASP A 76 7.24 6.23 13.29
N PRO A 77 8.36 5.50 13.28
CA PRO A 77 9.55 5.90 14.02
C PRO A 77 10.03 7.21 13.39
N GLN A 78 9.41 8.34 13.75
CA GLN A 78 10.00 9.62 13.45
C GLN A 78 11.26 9.71 14.30
N THR A 79 12.37 9.99 13.63
CA THR A 79 13.07 11.28 13.80
C THR A 79 12.28 12.23 14.70
N ALA A 80 12.27 11.94 16.01
CA ALA A 80 12.00 12.94 16.98
C ALA A 80 13.07 13.99 16.72
N LYS A 81 12.72 15.06 15.99
CA LYS A 81 13.31 16.34 16.34
C LYS A 81 13.09 16.39 17.84
N PRO A 82 14.17 16.46 18.65
CA PRO A 82 13.99 16.73 20.06
C PRO A 82 13.02 17.90 20.08
N LYS A 83 11.90 17.78 20.81
CA LYS A 83 11.20 18.99 21.19
C LYS A 83 12.30 19.90 21.69
N ALA A 84 12.49 21.07 21.06
CA ALA A 84 13.39 22.07 21.59
C ALA A 84 13.07 22.10 23.07
N ALA A 85 14.07 21.75 23.89
CA ALA A 85 13.89 21.81 25.32
C ALA A 85 13.35 23.22 25.57
N SER A 86 12.12 23.31 26.06
CA SER A 86 11.69 24.56 26.67
C SER A 86 12.74 24.79 27.76
N ASP A 87 13.56 25.82 27.58
CA ASP A 87 14.54 26.22 28.57
C ASP A 87 13.85 26.25 29.93
N GLY A 88 14.33 25.41 30.87
CA GLY A 88 14.01 25.57 32.29
C GLY A 88 13.54 24.35 33.08
N PHE A 89 13.11 23.22 32.49
CA PHE A 89 12.70 22.07 33.31
C PHE A 89 13.40 20.76 32.93
N LYS A 90 14.50 20.47 33.61
CA LYS A 90 15.06 19.11 33.72
C LYS A 90 14.30 18.41 34.84
N SER A 91 13.38 17.54 34.47
CA SER A 91 12.79 16.59 35.40
C SER A 91 13.84 15.57 35.82
N ASP A 92 14.16 15.51 37.11
CA ASP A 92 15.00 14.44 37.70
C ASP A 92 14.26 13.10 37.79
N LEU A 93 12.97 13.05 37.42
CA LEU A 93 12.24 11.80 37.29
C LEU A 93 12.80 10.98 36.11
N PRO A 94 13.09 9.68 36.31
CA PRO A 94 13.51 8.79 35.25
C PRO A 94 12.55 8.90 34.05
N ARG A 95 13.08 8.96 32.83
CA ARG A 95 12.25 8.80 31.63
C ARG A 95 11.47 7.49 31.79
N TYR A 96 10.15 7.59 31.86
CA TYR A 96 9.26 6.44 31.87
C TYR A 96 9.56 5.58 30.64
N THR A 97 10.29 4.49 30.86
CA THR A 97 10.55 3.45 29.86
C THR A 97 9.39 2.47 29.98
N SER A 98 8.56 2.42 28.94
CA SER A 98 7.45 1.46 28.79
C SER A 98 7.90 0.07 29.26
N LEU A 99 7.26 -0.50 30.27
CA LEU A 99 7.59 -1.85 30.78
C LEU A 99 7.22 -2.95 29.78
N ASN A 100 6.35 -2.68 28.81
CA ASN A 100 6.09 -3.58 27.69
C ASN A 100 7.04 -3.33 26.53
N SER A 101 7.93 -4.29 26.28
CA SER A 101 8.78 -4.38 25.09
C SER A 101 8.01 -4.77 23.81
N LEU A 102 6.69 -4.99 23.91
CA LEU A 102 5.87 -5.45 22.80
C LEU A 102 5.62 -4.34 21.76
N PRO A 103 5.60 -4.68 20.47
CA PRO A 103 5.23 -3.73 19.43
C PRO A 103 3.84 -3.13 19.67
N LYS A 104 3.69 -1.82 19.50
CA LYS A 104 2.42 -1.09 19.61
C LYS A 104 1.53 -1.34 18.38
N THR A 105 1.10 -2.58 18.22
CA THR A 105 0.33 -3.11 17.08
C THR A 105 -0.46 -4.36 17.52
N VAL A 106 -1.29 -4.91 16.63
CA VAL A 106 -1.97 -6.19 16.85
C VAL A 106 -1.02 -7.35 16.54
N LEU A 107 -0.85 -8.25 17.50
CA LEU A 107 -0.02 -9.46 17.39
C LEU A 107 -0.89 -10.71 17.25
N TRP A 108 -0.33 -11.84 16.80
CA TRP A 108 -1.08 -13.09 16.70
C TRP A 108 -1.70 -13.55 18.03
N LYS A 109 -1.01 -13.34 19.16
CA LYS A 109 -1.57 -13.65 20.49
C LYS A 109 -2.79 -12.82 20.88
N ASP A 110 -3.03 -11.71 20.20
CA ASP A 110 -4.17 -10.82 20.45
C ASP A 110 -5.43 -11.29 19.70
N ILE A 111 -5.32 -12.32 18.86
CA ILE A 111 -6.42 -12.88 18.08
C ILE A 111 -6.72 -14.28 18.64
N GLU A 112 -7.95 -14.48 19.09
CA GLU A 112 -8.49 -15.80 19.41
C GLU A 112 -9.37 -16.24 18.25
N LEU A 113 -8.94 -17.23 17.46
CA LEU A 113 -9.71 -17.78 16.35
C LEU A 113 -10.32 -19.13 16.76
N PHE A 114 -11.61 -19.32 16.52
CA PHE A 114 -12.31 -20.56 16.88
C PHE A 114 -13.46 -20.86 15.94
N LEU A 115 -13.86 -22.13 15.89
CA LEU A 115 -15.05 -22.58 15.17
C LEU A 115 -16.19 -22.74 16.16
N LEU A 116 -17.27 -21.97 15.97
CA LEU A 116 -18.44 -21.95 16.84
C LEU A 116 -19.54 -22.88 16.27
N PRO A 117 -20.05 -23.87 17.03
CA PRO A 117 -21.24 -24.62 16.63
C PRO A 117 -22.47 -23.68 16.61
N ILE A 118 -23.24 -23.75 15.52
CA ILE A 118 -24.53 -23.06 15.37
C ILE A 118 -25.61 -24.09 15.03
N PRO A 119 -26.91 -23.79 15.19
CA PRO A 119 -27.97 -24.76 14.92
C PRO A 119 -27.79 -25.47 13.57
N ASN A 120 -27.47 -24.75 12.50
CA ASN A 120 -27.36 -25.34 11.14
C ASN A 120 -25.91 -25.48 10.65
N GLY A 121 -24.95 -25.74 11.55
CA GLY A 121 -23.57 -26.06 11.17
C GLY A 121 -22.53 -25.46 12.10
N SER A 122 -21.50 -24.83 11.51
CA SER A 122 -20.44 -24.18 12.28
C SER A 122 -19.96 -22.95 11.55
N ILE A 123 -19.69 -21.88 12.31
CA ILE A 123 -19.23 -20.59 11.79
C ILE A 123 -17.88 -20.24 12.42
N PRO A 124 -16.84 -19.95 11.62
CA PRO A 124 -15.57 -19.50 12.16
C PRO A 124 -15.74 -18.07 12.70
N CYS A 125 -15.18 -17.83 13.88
CA CYS A 125 -15.27 -16.59 14.62
C CYS A 125 -13.89 -16.22 15.16
N ALA A 126 -13.67 -14.92 15.39
CA ALA A 126 -12.49 -14.44 16.06
C ALA A 126 -12.83 -13.38 17.10
N ILE A 127 -12.05 -13.33 18.17
CA ILE A 127 -12.02 -12.21 19.11
C ILE A 127 -10.67 -11.52 18.96
N ILE A 128 -10.69 -10.22 18.67
CA ILE A 128 -9.48 -9.40 18.52
C ILE A 128 -9.37 -8.46 19.72
N ASP A 129 -8.25 -8.53 20.45
CA ASP A 129 -7.96 -7.66 21.58
C ASP A 129 -7.09 -6.45 21.17
N PHE A 130 -7.69 -5.26 21.25
CA PHE A 130 -6.99 -3.99 21.01
C PHE A 130 -6.48 -3.37 22.30
N ARG A 131 -5.19 -3.61 22.59
CA ARG A 131 -4.53 -3.23 23.86
C ARG A 131 -4.06 -1.78 23.94
N ASN A 132 -3.76 -1.13 22.82
CA ASN A 132 -3.10 0.19 22.78
C ASN A 132 -4.07 1.39 22.87
N LEU A 133 -5.01 1.36 23.82
CA LEU A 133 -6.05 2.39 23.93
C LEU A 133 -5.51 3.69 24.54
N LYS A 134 -5.73 4.81 23.85
CA LYS A 134 -5.32 6.15 24.32
C LYS A 134 -6.01 6.49 25.64
N GLY A 135 -5.23 6.88 26.65
CA GLY A 135 -5.73 7.34 27.95
C GLY A 135 -5.91 6.23 28.99
N LYS A 136 -5.65 4.97 28.62
CA LYS A 136 -5.55 3.86 29.56
C LYS A 136 -4.10 3.65 30.01
N PRO A 137 -3.88 3.24 31.28
CA PRO A 137 -2.54 2.89 31.75
C PRO A 137 -1.99 1.70 30.96
N GLU A 138 -0.67 1.61 30.88
CA GLU A 138 0.02 0.50 30.24
C GLU A 138 -0.30 -0.80 30.97
N GLY A 139 -0.67 -1.85 30.23
CA GLY A 139 -1.13 -3.12 30.81
C GLY A 139 -2.61 -3.17 31.17
N ALA A 140 -3.38 -2.10 30.97
CA ALA A 140 -4.83 -2.16 31.07
C ALA A 140 -5.43 -3.12 30.04
N GLU A 141 -6.53 -3.77 30.41
CA GLU A 141 -7.26 -4.65 29.49
C GLU A 141 -7.74 -3.88 28.26
N GLY A 142 -7.39 -4.43 27.10
CA GLY A 142 -7.77 -3.91 25.81
C GLY A 142 -9.27 -4.10 25.53
N THR A 143 -9.73 -3.56 24.41
CA THR A 143 -11.12 -3.77 23.98
C THR A 143 -11.19 -4.98 23.06
N ARG A 144 -12.01 -5.97 23.45
CA ARG A 144 -12.20 -7.20 22.72
C ARG A 144 -13.39 -7.06 21.78
N PHE A 145 -13.16 -7.24 20.48
CA PHE A 145 -14.22 -7.24 19.47
C PHE A 145 -14.40 -8.64 18.92
N PHE A 146 -15.65 -9.09 18.92
CA PHE A 146 -16.06 -10.32 18.25
C PHE A 146 -16.30 -10.03 16.76
N VAL A 147 -15.78 -10.90 15.89
CA VAL A 147 -16.00 -10.89 14.44
C VAL A 147 -16.28 -12.31 13.96
N HIS A 148 -17.04 -12.46 12.88
CA HIS A 148 -17.41 -13.78 12.37
C HIS A 148 -17.27 -13.88 10.85
N GLY A 149 -17.31 -15.10 10.34
CA GLY A 149 -17.27 -15.37 8.91
C GLY A 149 -18.50 -14.77 8.23
N ASP A 150 -18.29 -14.12 7.09
CA ASP A 150 -19.34 -13.53 6.27
C ASP A 150 -19.47 -14.28 4.93
N TYR A 151 -20.66 -14.27 4.34
CA TYR A 151 -20.91 -14.83 3.02
C TYR A 151 -20.39 -13.90 1.91
N LYS A 152 -20.42 -12.57 2.15
CA LYS A 152 -19.76 -11.59 1.30
C LYS A 152 -18.27 -11.57 1.62
N LEU A 153 -17.50 -12.35 0.86
CA LEU A 153 -16.09 -12.61 1.17
C LEU A 153 -15.20 -11.37 1.14
N VAL A 154 -15.57 -10.34 0.39
CA VAL A 154 -14.90 -9.03 0.41
C VAL A 154 -14.97 -8.34 1.78
N TYR A 155 -16.05 -8.59 2.52
CA TYR A 155 -16.33 -8.02 3.85
C TYR A 155 -16.16 -9.05 4.97
N CYS A 156 -15.54 -10.20 4.69
CA CYS A 156 -15.34 -11.27 5.65
C CYS A 156 -14.01 -11.09 6.41
N PRO A 157 -14.03 -10.64 7.70
CA PRO A 157 -12.80 -10.48 8.48
C PRO A 157 -12.07 -11.81 8.72
N ILE A 158 -12.80 -12.92 8.78
CA ILE A 158 -12.21 -14.25 8.96
C ILE A 158 -11.41 -14.68 7.74
N ALA A 159 -11.88 -14.44 6.51
CA ALA A 159 -11.14 -14.80 5.31
C ALA A 159 -9.76 -14.12 5.28
N GLN A 160 -9.70 -12.84 5.68
CA GLN A 160 -8.44 -12.10 5.80
C GLN A 160 -7.55 -12.63 6.92
N ILE A 161 -8.08 -12.85 8.13
CA ILE A 161 -7.31 -13.38 9.27
C ILE A 161 -6.72 -14.75 8.93
N VAL A 162 -7.52 -15.64 8.34
CA VAL A 162 -7.11 -17.01 7.98
C VAL A 162 -6.07 -16.99 6.87
N ALA A 163 -6.23 -16.16 5.84
CA ALA A 163 -5.22 -16.02 4.79
C ALA A 163 -3.88 -15.50 5.34
N LEU A 164 -3.90 -14.48 6.20
CA LEU A 164 -2.69 -13.97 6.84
C LEU A 164 -2.06 -15.00 7.80
N ALA A 165 -2.86 -15.85 8.46
CA ALA A 165 -2.37 -16.90 9.33
C ALA A 165 -1.66 -18.01 8.55
N PHE A 166 -2.22 -18.43 7.40
CA PHE A 166 -1.56 -19.37 6.50
C PHE A 166 -0.31 -18.79 5.85
N ARG A 167 -0.34 -17.52 5.44
CA ARG A 167 0.85 -16.78 4.96
C ARG A 167 2.00 -16.86 5.98
N ASP A 168 1.67 -16.81 7.27
CA ASP A 168 2.63 -16.78 8.38
C ASP A 168 2.97 -18.16 8.96
N GLU A 169 2.37 -19.22 8.43
CA GLU A 169 2.42 -20.58 9.01
C GLU A 169 2.09 -20.57 10.51
N ALA A 170 1.09 -19.76 10.87
CA ALA A 170 0.78 -19.42 12.25
C ALA A 170 0.08 -20.55 13.01
N PHE A 171 -0.66 -21.42 12.33
CA PHE A 171 -1.44 -22.49 12.95
C PHE A 171 -0.55 -23.56 13.60
N GLN A 172 -0.88 -23.96 14.82
CA GLN A 172 -0.18 -25.04 15.53
C GLN A 172 -0.36 -26.40 14.83
N ASN A 173 -1.53 -26.64 14.25
CA ASN A 173 -1.81 -27.86 13.50
C ASN A 173 -1.20 -27.78 12.10
N GLU A 174 -0.19 -28.60 11.83
CA GLU A 174 0.57 -28.60 10.57
C GLU A 174 -0.17 -29.27 9.40
N HIS A 175 -1.22 -30.05 9.69
CA HIS A 175 -2.07 -30.67 8.68
C HIS A 175 -3.22 -29.76 8.23
N LEU A 176 -3.45 -28.65 8.93
CA LEU A 176 -4.53 -27.73 8.59
C LEU A 176 -4.23 -27.07 7.24
N THR A 177 -5.18 -27.14 6.31
CA THR A 177 -5.14 -26.47 5.00
C THR A 177 -6.34 -25.52 4.88
N PRO A 178 -6.34 -24.55 3.95
CA PRO A 178 -7.51 -23.71 3.69
C PRO A 178 -8.78 -24.54 3.42
N LYS A 179 -8.66 -25.60 2.61
CA LYS A 179 -9.74 -26.55 2.34
C LYS A 179 -10.28 -27.21 3.61
N LEU A 180 -9.39 -27.71 4.47
CA LEU A 180 -9.80 -28.34 5.72
C LEU A 180 -10.44 -27.33 6.66
N PHE A 181 -9.86 -26.14 6.82
CA PHE A 181 -10.39 -25.08 7.67
C PHE A 181 -11.87 -24.78 7.39
N TRP A 182 -12.23 -24.57 6.11
CA TRP A 182 -13.61 -24.29 5.71
C TRP A 182 -14.53 -25.52 5.68
N SER A 183 -13.97 -26.73 5.79
CA SER A 183 -14.73 -27.99 5.81
C SER A 183 -14.97 -28.52 7.21
N LEU A 184 -14.22 -28.05 8.22
CA LEU A 184 -14.38 -28.46 9.61
C LEU A 184 -15.80 -28.17 10.12
N ARG A 185 -16.29 -29.08 10.96
CA ARG A 185 -17.57 -28.98 11.67
C ARG A 185 -17.38 -29.31 13.14
N VAL A 186 -18.09 -28.60 14.00
CA VAL A 186 -18.15 -28.86 15.44
C VAL A 186 -19.44 -29.61 15.75
N PRO A 187 -19.37 -30.79 16.37
CA PRO A 187 -20.57 -31.47 16.87
C PRO A 187 -21.31 -30.60 17.88
N ARG A 188 -22.66 -30.59 17.84
CA ARG A 188 -23.50 -29.73 18.71
C ARG A 188 -23.26 -29.91 20.21
N HIS A 189 -22.85 -31.09 20.65
CA HIS A 189 -22.60 -31.40 22.06
C HIS A 189 -21.24 -30.86 22.57
N ARG A 190 -20.40 -30.33 21.68
CA ARG A 190 -19.08 -29.82 22.02
C ARG A 190 -19.10 -28.29 22.07
N GLY A 191 -18.30 -27.71 22.96
CA GLY A 191 -18.01 -26.28 22.92
C GLY A 191 -17.22 -25.86 21.66
N PRO A 192 -16.93 -24.55 21.49
CA PRO A 192 -16.17 -24.04 20.36
C PRO A 192 -14.81 -24.76 20.19
N LEU A 193 -14.38 -24.98 18.96
CA LEU A 193 -13.06 -25.54 18.66
C LEU A 193 -12.05 -24.41 18.46
N PRO A 194 -11.07 -24.20 19.36
CA PRO A 194 -10.06 -23.16 19.18
C PRO A 194 -9.01 -23.57 18.15
N PHE A 195 -8.61 -22.62 17.30
CA PHE A 195 -7.42 -22.73 16.46
C PHE A 195 -6.24 -22.10 17.21
N ARG A 196 -5.28 -22.92 17.61
CA ARG A 196 -4.10 -22.47 18.37
C ARG A 196 -3.00 -21.98 17.43
N TRP A 197 -2.25 -20.98 17.89
CA TRP A 197 -1.07 -20.45 17.20
C TRP A 197 0.21 -21.16 17.65
N LYS A 198 1.22 -21.24 16.79
CA LYS A 198 2.57 -21.66 17.17
C LYS A 198 3.20 -20.63 18.12
N ASP A 199 3.92 -21.08 19.15
CA ASP A 199 4.57 -20.18 20.11
C ASP A 199 5.51 -19.18 19.44
N LYS A 200 6.22 -19.63 18.39
CA LYS A 200 7.16 -18.81 17.61
C LYS A 200 6.51 -17.62 16.89
N VAL A 201 5.18 -17.60 16.71
CA VAL A 201 4.48 -16.50 15.99
C VAL A 201 3.69 -15.58 16.91
N LEU A 202 3.47 -15.93 18.18
CA LEU A 202 2.59 -15.20 19.11
C LEU A 202 2.90 -13.70 19.21
N ASN A 203 4.19 -13.35 19.21
CA ASN A 203 4.66 -11.96 19.31
C ASN A 203 4.95 -11.28 17.97
N LYS A 204 4.65 -11.93 16.83
CA LYS A 204 4.81 -11.33 15.50
C LYS A 204 3.61 -10.41 15.20
N PRO A 205 3.85 -9.20 14.65
CA PRO A 205 2.75 -8.35 14.18
C PRO A 205 1.97 -9.03 13.05
N VAL A 206 0.65 -8.86 13.05
CA VAL A 206 -0.21 -9.41 11.98
C VAL A 206 -0.01 -8.62 10.68
N LEU A 207 0.00 -7.28 10.80
CA LEU A 207 0.22 -6.33 9.70
C LEU A 207 1.68 -5.85 9.70
N ARG A 208 2.48 -6.29 8.73
CA ARG A 208 3.95 -6.11 8.66
C ARG A 208 4.38 -5.33 7.43
N CYS A 209 5.46 -4.55 7.54
CA CYS A 209 5.98 -3.80 6.41
C CYS A 209 6.76 -4.71 5.45
N MET A 210 6.82 -4.31 4.17
CA MET A 210 7.74 -4.92 3.21
C MET A 210 9.15 -4.35 3.41
N LYS A 211 10.15 -5.22 3.49
CA LYS A 211 11.58 -4.87 3.45
C LYS A 211 12.14 -5.14 2.05
N THR A 212 13.12 -4.34 1.64
CA THR A 212 13.90 -4.55 0.42
C THR A 212 15.31 -4.91 0.85
N ASP A 213 15.82 -6.05 0.42
CA ASP A 213 17.21 -6.43 0.67
C ASP A 213 18.18 -5.69 -0.26
N ASP A 214 19.48 -5.86 -0.02
CA ASP A 214 20.53 -5.21 -0.81
C ASP A 214 20.55 -5.65 -2.29
N ALA A 215 19.92 -6.79 -2.60
CA ALA A 215 19.73 -7.31 -3.95
C ALA A 215 18.46 -6.76 -4.63
N GLY A 216 17.66 -5.94 -3.93
CA GLY A 216 16.41 -5.37 -4.43
C GLY A 216 15.22 -6.33 -4.37
N LEU A 217 15.33 -7.46 -3.67
CA LEU A 217 14.25 -8.40 -3.45
C LEU A 217 13.38 -7.93 -2.27
N HIS A 218 12.07 -7.91 -2.50
CA HIS A 218 11.10 -7.54 -1.50
C HIS A 218 10.67 -8.76 -0.70
N SER A 219 10.66 -8.65 0.62
CA SER A 219 10.16 -9.68 1.53
C SER A 219 9.38 -9.05 2.68
N ILE A 220 8.57 -9.84 3.37
CA ILE A 220 7.82 -9.35 4.53
C ILE A 220 8.78 -9.25 5.71
N ASP A 221 8.77 -8.13 6.42
CA ASP A 221 9.55 -8.00 7.65
C ASP A 221 9.03 -8.95 8.72
N GLU A 222 9.90 -9.56 9.52
CA GLU A 222 9.50 -10.51 10.55
C GLU A 222 8.98 -9.85 11.82
N LYS A 223 9.48 -8.65 12.13
CA LYS A 223 9.30 -7.99 13.44
C LYS A 223 8.64 -6.62 13.32
N GLN A 224 8.83 -5.93 12.20
CA GLN A 224 8.38 -4.57 12.01
C GLN A 224 6.96 -4.52 11.43
N SER A 225 6.06 -3.86 12.17
CA SER A 225 4.69 -3.63 11.74
C SER A 225 4.62 -2.54 10.66
N MET A 226 3.58 -2.60 9.81
CA MET A 226 3.23 -1.50 8.91
C MET A 226 2.99 -0.21 9.70
N SER A 227 3.53 0.91 9.25
CA SER A 227 3.36 2.18 9.94
C SER A 227 2.09 2.92 9.52
N TYR A 228 1.60 3.80 10.41
CA TYR A 228 0.46 4.66 10.12
C TYR A 228 0.68 5.54 8.88
N SER A 229 1.87 6.14 8.65
CA SER A 229 2.06 6.98 7.45
C SER A 229 1.97 6.17 6.17
N VAL A 230 2.43 4.91 6.14
CA VAL A 230 2.33 4.07 4.94
C VAL A 230 0.86 3.78 4.64
N ALA A 231 0.11 3.31 5.65
CA ALA A 231 -1.31 3.05 5.50
C ALA A 231 -2.11 4.32 5.15
N ASN A 232 -1.79 5.47 5.75
CA ASN A 232 -2.51 6.71 5.48
C ASN A 232 -2.24 7.24 4.08
N LYS A 233 -1.04 7.05 3.52
CA LYS A 233 -0.74 7.37 2.12
C LYS A 233 -1.56 6.49 1.17
N ALA A 234 -1.66 5.19 1.46
CA ALA A 234 -2.47 4.26 0.68
C ALA A 234 -3.97 4.62 0.76
N ASN A 235 -4.48 4.97 1.94
CA ASN A 235 -5.85 5.45 2.11
C ASN A 235 -6.10 6.76 1.34
N THR A 236 -5.17 7.70 1.41
CA THR A 236 -5.30 8.97 0.67
C THR A 236 -5.33 8.71 -0.84
N ALA A 237 -4.51 7.78 -1.33
CA ALA A 237 -4.54 7.41 -2.74
C ALA A 237 -5.88 6.77 -3.13
N LEU A 238 -6.33 5.77 -2.36
CA LEU A 238 -7.59 5.08 -2.60
C LEU A 238 -8.80 6.04 -2.63
N VAL A 239 -8.90 6.95 -1.66
CA VAL A 239 -10.03 7.89 -1.58
C VAL A 239 -10.04 8.84 -2.78
N ARG A 240 -8.86 9.35 -3.16
CA ARG A 240 -8.73 10.27 -4.30
C ARG A 240 -8.99 9.60 -5.63
N ASP A 241 -8.45 8.41 -5.82
CA ASP A 241 -8.64 7.62 -7.05
C ASP A 241 -10.11 7.16 -7.17
N ALA A 242 -10.82 6.95 -6.05
CA ALA A 242 -12.25 6.63 -6.09
C ALA A 242 -13.18 7.84 -6.34
N GLY A 243 -12.63 9.04 -6.59
CA GLY A 243 -13.39 10.25 -6.93
C GLY A 243 -13.88 11.07 -5.75
N PHE A 244 -13.46 10.77 -4.52
CA PHE A 244 -13.90 11.51 -3.33
C PHE A 244 -12.97 12.66 -2.97
N MET A 245 -13.50 13.62 -2.20
CA MET A 245 -12.70 14.57 -1.42
C MET A 245 -11.77 13.88 -0.40
N ASP A 246 -10.76 14.60 0.09
CA ASP A 246 -9.77 14.06 1.03
C ASP A 246 -10.40 13.55 2.34
N MET A 247 -10.38 12.23 2.54
CA MET A 247 -10.85 11.56 3.76
C MET A 247 -9.73 10.75 4.41
N SER A 248 -9.64 10.85 5.73
CA SER A 248 -8.75 9.99 6.54
C SER A 248 -9.51 8.81 7.13
N PHE A 249 -8.80 7.83 7.69
CA PHE A 249 -9.39 6.75 8.50
C PHE A 249 -10.31 7.23 9.65
N TYR A 250 -10.25 8.52 10.04
CA TYR A 250 -11.19 9.05 11.03
C TYR A 250 -12.61 9.20 10.48
N ALA A 251 -12.82 9.21 9.17
CA ALA A 251 -14.16 9.17 8.57
C ALA A 251 -14.87 7.85 8.92
N ASP A 252 -14.17 6.72 8.76
CA ASP A 252 -14.67 5.38 9.14
C ASP A 252 -14.96 5.31 10.64
N ARG A 253 -14.07 5.87 11.46
CA ARG A 253 -14.31 5.93 12.92
C ARG A 253 -15.52 6.77 13.31
N ARG A 254 -15.79 7.89 12.63
CA ARG A 254 -16.97 8.72 12.91
C ARG A 254 -18.26 8.00 12.55
N TRP A 255 -18.24 7.27 11.44
CA TRP A 255 -19.36 6.43 11.03
C TRP A 255 -19.72 5.45 12.14
N VAL A 256 -18.74 4.67 12.60
CA VAL A 256 -18.92 3.71 13.70
C VAL A 256 -19.36 4.41 14.98
N ALA A 257 -18.82 5.59 15.29
CA ALA A 257 -19.22 6.35 16.47
C ALA A 257 -20.70 6.78 16.42
N ASN A 258 -21.20 7.17 15.25
CA ASN A 258 -22.59 7.57 15.05
C ASN A 258 -23.51 6.35 15.15
N THR A 259 -23.16 5.23 14.50
CA THR A 259 -23.90 3.97 14.62
C THR A 259 -23.93 3.48 16.07
N ALA A 260 -22.80 3.54 16.77
CA ALA A 260 -22.71 3.18 18.18
C ALA A 260 -23.56 4.12 19.07
N ASN A 261 -23.65 5.40 18.72
CA ASN A 261 -24.49 6.36 19.45
C ASN A 261 -25.98 6.08 19.31
N ASP A 262 -26.40 5.59 18.15
CA ASP A 262 -27.79 5.24 17.86
C ASP A 262 -28.18 3.88 18.45
N LYS A 263 -27.30 2.88 18.31
CA LYS A 263 -27.63 1.47 18.60
C LYS A 263 -27.11 0.92 19.93
N PHE A 264 -26.29 1.66 20.68
CA PHE A 264 -25.64 1.15 21.90
C PHE A 264 -25.82 2.08 23.10
N THR A 265 -25.67 1.52 24.30
CA THR A 265 -25.68 2.32 25.52
C THR A 265 -24.47 3.27 25.58
N LYS A 266 -24.58 4.33 26.39
CA LYS A 266 -23.48 5.30 26.59
C LYS A 266 -22.18 4.63 27.05
N ALA A 267 -22.27 3.58 27.87
CA ALA A 267 -21.13 2.82 28.37
C ALA A 267 -20.46 2.00 27.25
N GLU A 268 -21.23 1.22 26.50
CA GLU A 268 -20.75 0.46 25.34
C GLU A 268 -20.14 1.38 24.28
N ARG A 269 -20.79 2.50 23.95
CA ARG A 269 -20.25 3.51 23.02
C ARG A 269 -18.91 4.06 23.49
N LYS A 270 -18.76 4.37 24.79
CA LYS A 270 -17.49 4.83 25.36
C LYS A 270 -16.41 3.75 25.23
N ARG A 271 -16.75 2.48 25.46
CA ARG A 271 -15.83 1.35 25.30
C ARG A 271 -15.38 1.17 23.84
N ILE A 272 -16.33 1.11 22.89
CA ILE A 272 -16.07 1.01 21.44
C ILE A 272 -15.11 2.13 21.00
N LEU A 273 -15.34 3.35 21.47
CA LEU A 273 -14.50 4.50 21.12
C LEU A 273 -13.22 4.61 21.96
N GLY A 274 -13.01 3.76 22.96
CA GLY A 274 -11.87 3.88 23.88
C GLY A 274 -11.83 5.26 24.55
N HIS A 275 -12.97 5.69 25.08
CA HIS A 275 -13.14 6.88 25.91
C HIS A 275 -13.26 6.46 27.38
N ASN A 276 -12.76 7.27 28.31
CA ASN A 276 -12.83 6.95 29.75
C ASN A 276 -14.29 7.06 30.25
N GLY A 277 -14.78 6.01 30.94
CA GLY A 277 -16.03 6.04 31.70
C GLY A 277 -15.80 6.22 33.20
N SER A 278 -16.79 5.82 34.00
CA SER A 278 -16.63 5.79 35.46
C SER A 278 -15.74 4.60 35.82
N ASN A 279 -14.55 4.87 36.36
CA ASN A 279 -13.52 3.86 36.65
C ASN A 279 -14.00 2.68 37.53
N VAL A 280 -15.03 2.87 38.36
CA VAL A 280 -15.54 1.83 39.28
C VAL A 280 -16.38 0.78 38.53
N TYR A 281 -17.40 1.21 37.79
CA TYR A 281 -18.28 0.32 37.01
C TYR A 281 -17.53 -0.39 35.86
N GLU A 282 -16.62 0.31 35.16
CA GLU A 282 -15.83 -0.28 34.06
C GLU A 282 -14.83 -1.35 34.50
N LYS A 283 -14.41 -1.34 35.78
CA LYS A 283 -13.41 -2.26 36.32
C LYS A 283 -14.03 -3.47 37.02
N ASN A 284 -15.18 -3.29 37.67
CA ASN A 284 -15.75 -4.32 38.54
C ASN A 284 -16.98 -5.02 37.96
N ASP A 285 -17.77 -4.35 37.11
CA ASP A 285 -19.11 -4.83 36.71
C ASP A 285 -19.33 -4.88 35.18
N HIS A 286 -18.41 -4.33 34.38
CA HIS A 286 -18.56 -4.24 32.93
C HIS A 286 -17.76 -5.31 32.17
N ASP A 287 -18.47 -6.18 31.44
CA ASP A 287 -17.87 -7.18 30.56
C ASP A 287 -16.92 -6.51 29.52
N HIS A 288 -15.76 -7.13 29.28
CA HIS A 288 -14.75 -6.64 28.34
C HIS A 288 -15.12 -6.87 26.87
N ASN A 289 -16.11 -7.72 26.61
CA ASN A 289 -16.60 -8.04 25.28
C ASN A 289 -17.70 -7.06 24.85
N VAL A 290 -17.60 -6.56 23.62
CA VAL A 290 -18.74 -5.90 22.97
C VAL A 290 -19.75 -7.00 22.60
N LYS A 291 -20.83 -7.12 23.40
CA LYS A 291 -21.80 -8.24 23.29
C LYS A 291 -22.73 -8.16 22.09
N ARG A 292 -22.97 -6.96 21.55
CA ARG A 292 -23.79 -6.79 20.34
C ARG A 292 -22.89 -6.81 19.11
N ASP A 293 -23.40 -7.43 18.05
CA ASP A 293 -22.67 -7.62 16.80
C ASP A 293 -22.44 -6.29 16.07
N MET A 294 -21.26 -5.71 16.24
CA MET A 294 -20.85 -4.50 15.52
C MET A 294 -20.73 -4.74 14.01
N GLN A 295 -20.34 -5.95 13.60
CA GLN A 295 -20.24 -6.31 12.18
C GLN A 295 -21.62 -6.19 11.52
N PHE A 296 -22.67 -6.70 12.18
CA PHE A 296 -24.06 -6.59 11.73
C PHE A 296 -24.51 -5.14 11.51
N PHE A 297 -24.34 -4.25 12.50
CA PHE A 297 -24.87 -2.87 12.40
C PHE A 297 -24.11 -1.97 11.44
N VAL A 298 -22.85 -2.29 11.15
CA VAL A 298 -21.99 -1.47 10.29
C VAL A 298 -21.98 -1.99 8.85
N LEU A 299 -22.00 -3.31 8.64
CA LEU A 299 -21.86 -3.88 7.29
C LEU A 299 -23.18 -4.29 6.62
N LEU A 300 -24.31 -4.31 7.34
CA LEU A 300 -25.62 -4.54 6.72
C LEU A 300 -26.28 -3.23 6.24
N ARG A 301 -27.01 -3.36 5.12
CA ARG A 301 -27.56 -2.26 4.33
C ARG A 301 -28.62 -1.47 5.12
N PRO A 302 -28.78 -0.17 4.86
CA PRO A 302 -29.83 0.63 5.50
C PRO A 302 -31.22 0.11 5.11
N HIS A 303 -32.13 0.07 6.08
CA HIS A 303 -33.57 0.12 5.79
C HIS A 303 -33.96 1.62 5.67
N HIS A 304 -34.33 1.98 4.45
CA HIS A 304 -34.69 3.27 3.83
C HIS A 304 -35.05 4.51 4.67
N ASN A 305 -34.36 5.62 4.34
CA ASN A 305 -34.95 6.86 3.83
C ASN A 305 -33.95 7.53 2.84
N GLU A 306 -33.96 7.08 1.57
CA GLU A 306 -32.84 7.16 0.61
C GLU A 306 -32.34 8.59 0.31
N VAL A 307 -33.25 9.55 0.21
CA VAL A 307 -32.89 10.95 -0.15
C VAL A 307 -32.09 11.60 0.97
N LEU A 308 -32.48 11.41 2.23
CA LEU A 308 -31.77 11.98 3.38
C LEU A 308 -30.41 11.32 3.59
N GLU A 309 -30.32 10.01 3.40
CA GLU A 309 -29.03 9.30 3.50
C GLU A 309 -28.08 9.70 2.38
N LEU A 310 -28.55 9.74 1.12
CA LEU A 310 -27.74 10.18 0.00
C LEU A 310 -27.30 11.64 0.19
N ALA A 311 -28.23 12.50 0.62
CA ALA A 311 -27.96 13.90 0.91
C ALA A 311 -26.97 14.06 2.07
N MET A 312 -26.83 13.12 3.00
CA MET A 312 -25.89 13.20 4.14
C MET A 312 -24.61 12.38 3.95
N SER A 313 -24.57 11.53 2.93
CA SER A 313 -23.45 10.68 2.55
C SER A 313 -22.32 11.46 1.87
N GLN A 314 -21.09 10.92 1.93
CA GLN A 314 -19.99 11.41 1.08
C GLN A 314 -20.18 11.03 -0.39
N MET A 315 -21.16 10.19 -0.71
CA MET A 315 -21.53 9.88 -2.11
C MET A 315 -21.95 11.12 -2.88
N ARG A 316 -22.64 12.09 -2.26
CA ARG A 316 -23.04 13.36 -2.91
C ARG A 316 -21.84 14.20 -3.39
N HIS A 317 -20.66 13.93 -2.86
CA HIS A 317 -19.42 14.66 -3.12
C HIS A 317 -18.44 13.84 -3.99
N ARG A 318 -18.88 12.68 -4.48
CA ARG A 318 -18.06 11.81 -5.32
C ARG A 318 -18.21 12.22 -6.78
N ASP A 319 -17.09 12.42 -7.46
CA ASP A 319 -17.04 12.60 -8.91
C ASP A 319 -15.81 11.85 -9.44
N THR A 320 -16.03 10.88 -10.32
CA THR A 320 -14.97 10.04 -10.94
C THR A 320 -14.03 10.83 -11.84
N ARG A 321 -14.44 12.03 -12.30
CA ARG A 321 -13.63 12.95 -13.11
C ARG A 321 -12.68 13.79 -12.25
N ALA A 322 -12.83 13.75 -10.92
CA ALA A 322 -11.96 14.48 -10.01
C ALA A 322 -10.48 14.07 -10.20
N PRO A 323 -9.52 15.03 -10.19
CA PRO A 323 -8.11 14.70 -10.38
C PRO A 323 -7.64 13.72 -9.31
N GLY A 324 -7.22 12.49 -9.66
CA GLY A 324 -6.97 11.41 -8.69
C GLY A 324 -5.79 11.61 -7.72
N SER A 325 -5.17 10.52 -7.27
CA SER A 325 -4.03 10.58 -6.33
C SER A 325 -2.74 11.08 -6.97
N ARG A 326 -2.63 10.99 -8.29
CA ARG A 326 -1.47 11.42 -9.08
C ARG A 326 -1.73 12.79 -9.69
N ALA A 327 -0.74 13.68 -9.57
CA ALA A 327 -0.81 14.98 -10.22
C ALA A 327 -0.98 14.83 -11.74
N SER A 328 -1.84 15.67 -12.32
CA SER A 328 -2.05 15.78 -13.75
C SER A 328 -0.77 16.22 -14.47
N ASP A 329 -0.70 16.00 -15.78
CA ASP A 329 0.42 16.50 -16.59
C ASP A 329 0.41 18.03 -16.69
N THR A 330 -0.75 18.67 -16.53
CA THR A 330 -0.87 20.13 -16.41
C THR A 330 -0.16 20.62 -15.15
N VAL A 331 -0.42 20.02 -13.98
CA VAL A 331 0.31 20.35 -12.74
C VAL A 331 1.81 20.07 -12.89
N LYS A 332 2.21 18.95 -13.49
CA LYS A 332 3.64 18.64 -13.66
C LYS A 332 4.35 19.65 -14.56
N ARG A 333 3.71 20.10 -15.65
CA ARG A 333 4.22 21.19 -16.51
C ARG A 333 4.35 22.50 -15.76
N ALA A 334 3.31 22.92 -15.03
CA ALA A 334 3.33 24.12 -14.21
C ALA A 334 4.46 24.11 -13.16
N VAL A 335 4.71 22.96 -12.52
CA VAL A 335 5.84 22.81 -11.57
C VAL A 335 7.19 22.93 -12.29
N ARG A 336 7.31 22.35 -13.48
CA ARG A 336 8.54 22.38 -14.28
C ARG A 336 8.90 23.80 -14.71
N GLU A 337 7.89 24.60 -15.08
CA GLU A 337 8.01 25.98 -15.54
C GLU A 337 8.07 27.00 -14.39
N HIS A 338 7.90 26.56 -13.14
CA HIS A 338 7.88 27.46 -11.99
C HIS A 338 9.23 28.18 -11.81
N PRO A 339 9.26 29.52 -11.59
CA PRO A 339 10.49 30.30 -11.53
C PRO A 339 11.53 29.78 -10.54
N THR A 340 11.10 29.34 -9.35
CA THR A 340 12.00 28.74 -8.36
C THR A 340 12.68 27.46 -8.85
N ILE A 341 11.95 26.61 -9.59
CA ILE A 341 12.50 25.36 -10.13
C ILE A 341 13.49 25.67 -11.26
N LEU A 342 13.16 26.62 -12.14
CA LEU A 342 14.07 27.08 -13.20
C LEU A 342 15.36 27.68 -12.62
N ARG A 343 15.27 28.56 -11.61
CA ARG A 343 16.46 29.13 -10.93
C ARG A 343 17.33 28.05 -10.27
N LEU A 344 16.71 27.07 -9.61
CA LEU A 344 17.46 25.96 -9.00
C LEU A 344 18.16 25.09 -10.03
N ARG A 345 17.54 24.85 -11.20
CA ARG A 345 18.18 24.15 -12.33
C ARG A 345 19.35 24.91 -12.90
N GLN A 346 19.16 26.21 -13.18
CA GLN A 346 20.23 27.07 -13.68
C GLN A 346 21.42 27.11 -12.71
N ARG A 347 21.16 27.28 -11.41
CA ARG A 347 22.19 27.25 -10.38
C ARG A 347 22.89 25.88 -10.31
N GLN A 348 22.13 24.79 -10.43
CA GLN A 348 22.72 23.44 -10.47
C GLN A 348 23.64 23.25 -11.69
N GLY A 349 23.22 23.73 -12.86
CA GLY A 349 24.00 23.72 -14.10
C GLY A 349 25.29 24.53 -13.96
N ALA A 350 25.19 25.78 -13.51
CA ALA A 350 26.35 26.65 -13.31
C ALA A 350 27.37 26.07 -12.32
N LEU A 351 26.91 25.54 -11.18
CA LEU A 351 27.81 24.88 -10.22
C LEU A 351 28.46 23.62 -10.80
N LYS A 352 27.72 22.85 -11.61
CA LYS A 352 28.26 21.67 -12.30
C LYS A 352 29.36 22.06 -13.27
N GLU A 353 29.15 23.11 -14.07
CA GLU A 353 30.14 23.64 -15.02
C GLU A 353 31.38 24.20 -14.31
N GLN A 354 31.20 24.96 -13.24
CA GLN A 354 32.31 25.46 -12.41
C GLN A 354 33.16 24.31 -11.84
N ILE A 355 32.53 23.27 -11.28
CA ILE A 355 33.26 22.10 -10.77
C ILE A 355 34.00 21.37 -11.91
N ILE A 356 33.37 21.22 -13.08
CA ILE A 356 34.02 20.59 -14.24
C ILE A 356 35.22 21.42 -14.71
N SER A 357 35.13 22.75 -14.72
CA SER A 357 36.23 23.63 -15.14
C SER A 357 37.46 23.51 -14.23
N VAL A 358 37.27 23.29 -12.92
CA VAL A 358 38.35 23.20 -11.93
C VAL A 358 38.87 21.77 -11.76
N ALA A 359 37.96 20.79 -11.68
CA ALA A 359 38.28 19.42 -11.29
C ALA A 359 38.21 18.41 -12.45
N GLY A 360 37.79 18.85 -13.64
CA GLY A 360 37.55 18.04 -14.85
C GLY A 360 36.30 17.15 -14.76
N LYS A 361 36.02 16.57 -13.59
CA LYS A 361 34.84 15.74 -13.30
C LYS A 361 34.18 16.17 -12.00
N VAL A 362 32.86 16.15 -11.98
CA VAL A 362 32.05 16.55 -10.80
C VAL A 362 32.45 15.76 -9.54
N GLN A 363 32.76 14.47 -9.67
CA GLN A 363 33.15 13.63 -8.53
C GLN A 363 34.49 14.03 -7.90
N ARG A 364 35.42 14.58 -8.69
CA ARG A 364 36.72 15.07 -8.18
C ARG A 364 36.58 16.39 -7.43
N GLY A 365 35.44 17.07 -7.56
CA GLY A 365 35.14 18.30 -6.82
C GLY A 365 35.18 18.11 -5.30
N GLN A 366 34.91 16.89 -4.81
CA GLN A 366 34.97 16.61 -3.37
C GLN A 366 36.36 16.84 -2.77
N SER A 367 37.43 16.55 -3.51
CA SER A 367 38.81 16.73 -3.05
C SER A 367 39.44 18.05 -3.52
N ILE A 368 39.07 18.52 -4.72
CA ILE A 368 39.73 19.67 -5.36
C ILE A 368 39.04 21.00 -5.02
N CYS A 369 37.70 21.03 -4.96
CA CYS A 369 36.92 22.24 -4.68
C CYS A 369 35.72 21.92 -3.76
N PRO A 370 35.98 21.57 -2.48
CA PRO A 370 34.97 21.04 -1.57
C PRO A 370 33.79 22.00 -1.37
N ASP A 371 34.03 23.31 -1.30
CA ASP A 371 32.97 24.30 -1.09
C ASP A 371 31.96 24.36 -2.26
N LEU A 372 32.47 24.36 -3.51
CA LEU A 372 31.62 24.31 -4.71
C LEU A 372 30.87 22.99 -4.79
N TYR A 373 31.54 21.88 -4.45
CA TYR A 373 30.92 20.55 -4.41
C TYR A 373 29.80 20.47 -3.36
N GLN A 374 29.97 21.05 -2.17
CA GLN A 374 28.93 21.12 -1.14
C GLN A 374 27.73 21.96 -1.58
N GLN A 375 27.97 23.11 -2.22
CA GLN A 375 26.88 23.92 -2.79
C GLN A 375 26.10 23.15 -3.86
N TYR A 376 26.80 22.41 -4.74
CA TYR A 376 26.16 21.57 -5.74
C TYR A 376 25.30 20.46 -5.10
N LEU A 377 25.80 19.79 -4.05
CA LEU A 377 25.03 18.78 -3.31
C LEU A 377 23.80 19.36 -2.62
N SER A 378 23.93 20.55 -2.04
CA SER A 378 22.83 21.29 -1.41
C SER A 378 21.71 21.55 -2.42
N VAL A 379 22.02 22.13 -3.57
CA VAL A 379 21.04 22.40 -4.64
C VAL A 379 20.46 21.10 -5.20
N LYS A 380 21.28 20.05 -5.39
CA LYS A 380 20.84 18.72 -5.83
C LYS A 380 19.82 18.08 -4.88
N LYS A 381 19.92 18.34 -3.57
CA LYS A 381 18.96 17.88 -2.56
C LYS A 381 17.73 18.79 -2.46
N GLU A 382 17.91 20.09 -2.61
CA GLU A 382 16.84 21.08 -2.54
C GLU A 382 15.85 20.93 -3.71
N LEU A 383 16.34 20.73 -4.93
CA LEU A 383 15.51 20.71 -6.14
C LEU A 383 14.38 19.66 -6.08
N PRO A 384 14.63 18.36 -5.78
CA PRO A 384 13.54 17.39 -5.61
C PRO A 384 12.59 17.73 -4.47
N SER A 385 13.08 18.31 -3.37
CA SER A 385 12.26 18.71 -2.22
C SER A 385 11.30 19.83 -2.57
N LYS A 386 11.81 20.91 -3.19
CA LYS A 386 11.01 22.04 -3.66
C LYS A 386 10.01 21.60 -4.72
N ARG A 387 10.44 20.77 -5.69
CA ARG A 387 9.56 20.17 -6.70
C ARG A 387 8.40 19.41 -6.04
N ASN A 388 8.69 18.49 -5.14
CA ASN A 388 7.66 17.68 -4.47
C ASN A 388 6.69 18.54 -3.64
N THR A 389 7.20 19.60 -3.00
CA THR A 389 6.37 20.55 -2.23
C THR A 389 5.43 21.30 -3.16
N LEU A 390 5.95 21.85 -4.26
CA LEU A 390 5.16 22.60 -5.22
C LEU A 390 4.15 21.71 -5.95
N THR A 391 4.53 20.49 -6.33
CA THR A 391 3.60 19.50 -6.90
C THR A 391 2.45 19.21 -5.93
N ARG A 392 2.72 19.02 -4.63
CA ARG A 392 1.65 18.80 -3.64
C ARG A 392 0.73 20.01 -3.50
N GLN A 393 1.27 21.22 -3.51
CA GLN A 393 0.50 22.46 -3.39
C GLN A 393 -0.40 22.67 -4.61
N LEU A 394 0.17 22.60 -5.82
CA LEU A 394 -0.58 22.80 -7.06
C LEU A 394 -1.58 21.68 -7.31
N HIS A 395 -1.24 20.42 -7.03
CA HIS A 395 -2.17 19.32 -7.15
C HIS A 395 -3.32 19.41 -6.13
N LYS A 396 -3.02 19.85 -4.90
CA LYS A 396 -4.07 20.12 -3.92
C LYS A 396 -4.99 21.23 -4.41
N LYS A 397 -4.44 22.33 -4.90
CA LYS A 397 -5.22 23.44 -5.46
C LYS A 397 -6.10 22.98 -6.63
N GLU A 398 -5.54 22.23 -7.59
CA GLU A 398 -6.29 21.69 -8.73
C GLU A 398 -7.50 20.86 -8.27
N ARG A 399 -7.33 20.01 -7.25
CA ARG A 399 -8.43 19.24 -6.67
C ARG A 399 -9.45 20.11 -5.91
N ASP A 400 -8.97 21.04 -5.08
CA ASP A 400 -9.84 21.93 -4.31
C ASP A 400 -10.67 22.82 -5.25
N ASP A 401 -10.06 23.34 -6.32
CA ASP A 401 -10.71 24.15 -7.36
C ASP A 401 -11.74 23.31 -8.15
N PHE A 402 -11.43 22.05 -8.47
CA PHE A 402 -12.38 21.14 -9.14
C PHE A 402 -13.67 20.98 -8.33
N PHE A 403 -13.59 20.58 -7.06
CA PHE A 403 -14.79 20.36 -6.23
C PHE A 403 -15.53 21.67 -5.91
N LEU A 404 -14.85 22.81 -5.94
CA LEU A 404 -15.49 24.11 -5.75
C LEU A 404 -16.33 24.52 -6.96
N ASN A 405 -15.86 24.24 -8.18
CA ASN A 405 -16.45 24.78 -9.41
C ASN A 405 -17.36 23.80 -10.14
N ILE A 406 -17.11 22.48 -10.06
CA ILE A 406 -17.81 21.48 -10.87
C ILE A 406 -19.33 21.53 -10.71
N GLY A 407 -19.83 21.81 -9.50
CA GLY A 407 -21.27 21.93 -9.26
C GLY A 407 -21.91 23.07 -10.02
N ALA A 408 -21.25 24.23 -10.13
CA ALA A 408 -21.74 25.35 -10.92
C ALA A 408 -21.64 25.05 -12.42
N GLU A 409 -20.53 24.45 -12.86
CA GLU A 409 -20.31 24.08 -14.27
C GLU A 409 -21.35 23.06 -14.78
N GLU A 410 -21.72 22.06 -13.97
CA GLU A 410 -22.74 21.08 -14.35
C GLU A 410 -24.15 21.68 -14.35
N VAL A 411 -24.46 22.61 -13.43
CA VAL A 411 -25.73 23.35 -13.46
C VAL A 411 -25.83 24.20 -14.72
N ASP A 412 -24.75 24.89 -15.10
CA ASP A 412 -24.72 25.70 -16.32
C ASP A 412 -24.91 24.84 -17.58
N LYS A 413 -24.27 23.67 -17.64
CA LYS A 413 -24.48 22.69 -18.74
C LYS A 413 -25.93 22.23 -18.82
N GLU A 414 -26.53 21.91 -17.67
CA GLU A 414 -27.92 21.46 -17.61
C GLU A 414 -28.90 22.58 -18.04
N ILE A 415 -28.65 23.82 -17.63
CA ILE A 415 -29.43 24.98 -18.12
C ILE A 415 -29.30 25.11 -19.63
N LEU A 416 -28.09 25.00 -20.19
CA LEU A 416 -27.88 25.07 -21.64
C LEU A 416 -28.61 23.94 -22.39
N ARG A 417 -28.56 22.71 -21.88
CA ARG A 417 -29.29 21.55 -22.43
C ARG A 417 -30.81 21.81 -22.45
N LEU A 418 -31.36 22.28 -21.33
CA LEU A 418 -32.78 22.61 -21.21
C LEU A 418 -33.20 23.74 -22.16
N LEU A 419 -32.37 24.77 -22.32
CA LEU A 419 -32.60 25.87 -23.27
C LEU A 419 -32.51 25.42 -24.73
N ALA A 420 -31.67 24.43 -25.03
CA ALA A 420 -31.55 23.83 -26.35
C ALA A 420 -32.73 22.89 -26.70
N GLY A 421 -33.58 22.55 -25.73
CA GLY A 421 -34.68 21.60 -25.92
C GLY A 421 -34.21 20.16 -26.15
N GLU A 422 -32.98 19.84 -25.76
CA GLU A 422 -32.41 18.50 -25.86
C GLU A 422 -33.08 17.59 -24.82
N GLU A 423 -33.54 16.41 -25.23
CA GLU A 423 -34.07 15.42 -24.30
C GLU A 423 -32.95 14.89 -23.39
N TYR A 424 -33.32 14.54 -22.16
CA TYR A 424 -32.36 13.98 -21.22
C TYR A 424 -32.12 12.51 -21.61
N ASP A 425 -30.92 12.21 -22.08
CA ASP A 425 -30.55 10.84 -22.39
C ASP A 425 -30.08 10.10 -21.12
N ASP A 426 -31.01 9.38 -20.49
CA ASP A 426 -30.74 8.52 -19.32
C ASP A 426 -30.00 7.22 -19.71
N SER A 427 -29.77 6.97 -21.01
CA SER A 427 -29.02 5.80 -21.49
C SER A 427 -27.50 6.03 -21.49
N HIS A 428 -27.05 7.27 -21.26
CA HIS A 428 -25.64 7.57 -21.00
C HIS A 428 -25.25 7.04 -19.61
N VAL A 429 -24.91 5.74 -19.55
CA VAL A 429 -23.99 5.23 -18.55
C VAL A 429 -22.75 6.09 -18.66
N ASP A 430 -22.45 6.85 -17.61
CA ASP A 430 -21.27 7.70 -17.53
C ASP A 430 -20.06 6.89 -18.05
N GLU A 431 -19.54 7.23 -19.23
CA GLU A 431 -18.38 6.59 -19.87
C GLU A 431 -17.11 6.69 -19.00
N SER A 432 -17.22 7.32 -17.82
CA SER A 432 -16.21 7.47 -16.78
C SER A 432 -15.98 6.24 -15.89
N GLU A 433 -16.59 5.08 -16.14
CA GLU A 433 -16.14 3.85 -15.46
C GLU A 433 -14.65 3.64 -15.75
N GLU A 434 -13.81 3.84 -14.72
CA GLU A 434 -12.36 3.72 -14.86
C GLU A 434 -12.04 2.36 -15.48
N PRO A 435 -11.29 2.32 -16.61
CA PRO A 435 -11.03 1.06 -17.28
C PRO A 435 -10.28 0.14 -16.32
N VAL A 436 -10.83 -1.06 -16.10
CA VAL A 436 -10.20 -2.08 -15.25
C VAL A 436 -8.75 -2.26 -15.72
N PRO A 437 -7.76 -2.07 -14.83
CA PRO A 437 -6.38 -2.12 -15.24
C PRO A 437 -6.01 -3.47 -15.90
N LYS A 438 -5.35 -3.41 -17.07
CA LYS A 438 -5.17 -4.56 -17.98
C LYS A 438 -4.32 -5.71 -17.42
N HIS A 439 -3.50 -5.48 -16.40
CA HIS A 439 -2.46 -6.41 -15.95
C HIS A 439 -2.57 -6.83 -14.48
N PHE A 440 -3.71 -7.42 -14.09
CA PHE A 440 -3.83 -8.12 -12.80
C PHE A 440 -3.30 -9.54 -12.86
N SER A 441 -2.76 -10.01 -11.73
CA SER A 441 -2.45 -11.42 -11.53
C SER A 441 -3.71 -12.29 -11.66
N SER A 442 -3.54 -13.59 -11.94
CA SER A 442 -4.67 -14.50 -12.09
C SER A 442 -5.48 -14.62 -10.79
N GLU A 443 -4.79 -14.61 -9.66
CA GLU A 443 -5.31 -14.62 -8.29
C GLU A 443 -6.17 -13.39 -8.04
N ARG A 444 -5.68 -12.19 -8.40
CA ARG A 444 -6.45 -10.96 -8.21
C ARG A 444 -7.72 -10.93 -9.07
N LYS A 445 -7.66 -11.47 -10.29
CA LYS A 445 -8.85 -11.62 -11.15
C LYS A 445 -9.89 -12.57 -10.53
N ARG A 446 -9.47 -13.74 -10.05
CA ARG A 446 -10.34 -14.69 -9.35
C ARG A 446 -10.93 -14.12 -8.07
N LEU A 447 -10.16 -13.31 -7.32
CA LEU A 447 -10.66 -12.58 -6.16
C LEU A 447 -11.73 -11.55 -6.55
N ILE A 448 -11.52 -10.75 -7.60
CA ILE A 448 -12.50 -9.79 -8.09
C ILE A 448 -13.80 -10.49 -8.48
N ASP A 449 -13.71 -11.59 -9.22
CA ASP A 449 -14.88 -12.39 -9.61
C ASP A 449 -15.59 -13.00 -8.38
N SER A 450 -14.83 -13.54 -7.42
CA SER A 450 -15.41 -14.05 -6.17
C SER A 450 -16.05 -12.97 -5.29
N PHE A 451 -15.58 -11.72 -5.40
CA PHE A 451 -16.05 -10.58 -4.59
C PHE A 451 -17.21 -9.82 -5.21
N TYR A 452 -17.26 -9.72 -6.54
CA TYR A 452 -18.21 -8.84 -7.26
C TYR A 452 -18.83 -9.49 -8.49
N GLY A 453 -18.44 -10.71 -8.84
CA GLY A 453 -19.04 -11.47 -9.94
C GLY A 453 -20.48 -11.90 -9.66
N PRO A 454 -21.14 -12.53 -10.64
CA PRO A 454 -22.57 -12.87 -10.57
C PRO A 454 -22.90 -13.81 -9.40
N GLU A 455 -21.95 -14.67 -8.99
CA GLU A 455 -22.12 -15.56 -7.85
C GLU A 455 -21.71 -14.95 -6.51
N SER A 456 -21.21 -13.71 -6.45
CA SER A 456 -20.63 -13.14 -5.23
C SER A 456 -21.58 -13.09 -4.03
N GLU A 457 -22.89 -13.08 -4.27
CA GLU A 457 -23.93 -13.06 -3.22
C GLU A 457 -24.62 -14.42 -2.98
N THR A 458 -24.21 -15.51 -3.63
CA THR A 458 -24.89 -16.81 -3.42
C THR A 458 -24.71 -17.32 -1.99
N PHE A 459 -25.78 -17.78 -1.36
CA PHE A 459 -25.76 -18.39 -0.02
C PHE A 459 -25.74 -19.92 -0.03
N ASP A 460 -25.64 -20.54 -1.21
CA ASP A 460 -25.59 -22.00 -1.34
C ASP A 460 -24.40 -22.57 -0.55
N GLY A 461 -24.65 -23.55 0.31
CA GLY A 461 -23.67 -24.03 1.28
C GLY A 461 -22.47 -24.75 0.66
N GLU A 462 -22.58 -25.29 -0.55
CA GLU A 462 -21.47 -25.91 -1.27
C GLU A 462 -20.70 -24.88 -2.09
N GLN A 463 -21.41 -24.05 -2.87
CA GLN A 463 -20.80 -22.99 -3.68
C GLN A 463 -20.09 -21.96 -2.79
N LEU A 464 -20.71 -21.53 -1.69
CA LEU A 464 -20.09 -20.61 -0.73
C LEU A 464 -18.81 -21.21 -0.16
N ARG A 465 -18.79 -22.51 0.17
CA ARG A 465 -17.60 -23.18 0.69
C ARG A 465 -16.49 -23.24 -0.37
N LYS A 466 -16.82 -23.58 -1.62
CA LYS A 466 -15.86 -23.57 -2.74
C LYS A 466 -15.23 -22.19 -2.91
N ARG A 467 -16.05 -21.13 -2.89
CA ARG A 467 -15.56 -19.74 -2.95
C ARG A 467 -14.73 -19.35 -1.73
N GLN A 468 -15.14 -19.71 -0.52
CA GLN A 468 -14.37 -19.46 0.70
C GLN A 468 -12.96 -20.05 0.62
N ILE A 469 -12.86 -21.28 0.12
CA ILE A 469 -11.57 -21.96 -0.12
C ILE A 469 -10.77 -21.19 -1.17
N GLN A 470 -11.36 -20.94 -2.35
CA GLN A 470 -10.70 -20.24 -3.46
C GLN A 470 -10.19 -18.86 -3.05
N VAL A 471 -11.04 -18.04 -2.42
CA VAL A 471 -10.66 -16.71 -1.93
C VAL A 471 -9.53 -16.80 -0.92
N THR A 472 -9.58 -17.75 0.01
CA THR A 472 -8.51 -17.89 1.02
C THR A 472 -7.19 -18.28 0.34
N GLU A 473 -7.21 -19.22 -0.59
CA GLU A 473 -6.03 -19.64 -1.35
C GLU A 473 -5.46 -18.51 -2.23
N ASP A 474 -6.32 -17.75 -2.91
CA ASP A 474 -5.91 -16.62 -3.73
C ASP A 474 -5.38 -15.46 -2.90
N LEU A 475 -5.94 -15.18 -1.71
CA LEU A 475 -5.39 -14.18 -0.78
C LEU A 475 -4.00 -14.60 -0.29
N ILE A 476 -3.79 -15.88 0.03
CA ILE A 476 -2.48 -16.42 0.43
C ILE A 476 -1.48 -16.28 -0.72
N ALA A 477 -1.88 -16.70 -1.93
CA ALA A 477 -1.04 -16.62 -3.11
C ALA A 477 -0.67 -15.17 -3.42
N LEU A 478 -1.66 -14.26 -3.44
CA LEU A 478 -1.49 -12.83 -3.70
C LEU A 478 -0.50 -12.19 -2.71
N CYS A 479 -0.48 -12.61 -1.44
CA CYS A 479 0.51 -12.12 -0.47
C CYS A 479 1.97 -12.39 -0.90
N ARG A 480 2.22 -13.34 -1.80
CA ARG A 480 3.56 -13.69 -2.31
C ARG A 480 3.84 -13.12 -3.71
N LEU A 481 2.87 -12.43 -4.31
CA LEU A 481 3.01 -11.86 -5.66
C LEU A 481 3.42 -10.40 -5.62
N SER A 482 4.12 -9.98 -6.67
CA SER A 482 4.30 -8.57 -7.01
C SER A 482 3.67 -8.30 -8.37
N GLU A 483 2.78 -7.32 -8.42
CA GLU A 483 2.26 -6.83 -9.69
C GLU A 483 3.21 -5.75 -10.25
N PRO A 484 3.45 -5.74 -11.58
CA PRO A 484 4.25 -4.69 -12.18
C PRO A 484 3.60 -3.33 -11.91
N SER A 485 4.43 -2.33 -11.63
CA SER A 485 3.94 -0.97 -11.42
C SER A 485 3.20 -0.48 -12.66
N GLN A 486 1.88 -0.39 -12.56
CA GLN A 486 1.03 0.23 -13.59
C GLN A 486 1.02 1.77 -13.49
N ARG A 487 2.01 2.35 -12.81
CA ARG A 487 2.29 3.78 -12.87
C ARG A 487 2.78 4.06 -14.30
N GLY A 488 1.98 4.77 -15.08
CA GLY A 488 2.27 5.11 -16.48
C GLY A 488 3.63 5.79 -16.68
N LYS A 489 3.94 6.16 -17.93
CA LYS A 489 5.24 6.74 -18.30
C LYS A 489 5.67 7.85 -17.32
N ARG A 490 6.91 7.76 -16.82
CA ARG A 490 7.46 8.78 -15.92
C ARG A 490 7.48 10.12 -16.66
N PHE A 491 6.90 11.14 -16.05
CA PHE A 491 6.95 12.48 -16.60
C PHE A 491 8.39 12.95 -16.74
N ASN A 492 8.75 13.43 -17.93
CA ASN A 492 10.09 13.95 -18.17
C ASN A 492 10.23 15.32 -17.50
N TRP A 493 10.95 15.35 -16.39
CA TRP A 493 11.26 16.58 -15.68
C TRP A 493 12.37 17.39 -16.36
N ASP A 494 13.22 16.76 -17.17
CA ASP A 494 14.45 17.34 -17.70
C ASP A 494 14.56 17.07 -19.22
N PRO A 495 13.99 17.94 -20.06
CA PRO A 495 14.05 17.78 -21.51
C PRO A 495 15.47 17.98 -22.08
N ASP A 496 16.35 18.70 -21.37
CA ASP A 496 17.70 19.07 -21.84
C ASP A 496 18.75 17.98 -21.56
N SER A 497 18.37 16.97 -20.78
CA SER A 497 19.15 15.75 -20.60
C SER A 497 19.22 14.95 -21.90
N ARG A 498 20.26 15.20 -22.72
CA ARG A 498 20.65 14.29 -23.81
C ARG A 498 21.05 12.94 -23.22
N GLY A 499 20.07 12.06 -23.03
CA GLY A 499 20.26 10.74 -22.43
C GLY A 499 19.18 9.78 -22.93
N SER A 500 19.59 8.91 -23.85
CA SER A 500 18.91 7.74 -24.39
C SER A 500 17.79 7.16 -23.50
N HIS A 501 16.55 7.39 -23.92
CA HIS A 501 15.38 6.64 -23.45
C HIS A 501 14.52 6.25 -24.65
N ASP A 502 15.02 5.34 -25.47
CA ASP A 502 14.19 4.62 -26.44
C ASP A 502 13.48 3.48 -25.69
N ASN A 503 12.25 3.75 -25.24
CA ASN A 503 11.33 2.71 -24.79
C ASN A 503 10.46 2.29 -25.98
N ILE A 504 10.85 1.21 -26.64
CA ILE A 504 10.00 0.51 -27.61
C ILE A 504 9.23 -0.59 -26.87
N SER A 505 7.91 -0.60 -27.03
CA SER A 505 7.02 -1.68 -26.59
C SER A 505 7.42 -2.99 -27.27
N LEU A 506 7.66 -4.04 -26.48
CA LEU A 506 7.79 -5.40 -27.01
C LEU A 506 6.42 -6.07 -26.95
N THR A 507 5.86 -6.30 -28.13
CA THR A 507 4.74 -7.20 -28.40
C THR A 507 5.21 -8.63 -28.17
N THR A 508 4.52 -9.36 -27.31
CA THR A 508 4.81 -10.77 -27.02
C THR A 508 4.38 -11.64 -28.22
N GLN A 509 5.34 -12.28 -28.90
CA GLN A 509 5.06 -13.48 -29.68
C GLN A 509 5.76 -14.66 -29.02
N SER A 510 4.98 -15.70 -28.74
CA SER A 510 5.40 -16.96 -28.15
C SER A 510 6.27 -17.75 -29.11
N GLY A 511 7.45 -18.17 -28.63
CA GLY A 511 8.38 -19.08 -29.30
C GLY A 511 9.67 -19.13 -28.49
N LEU A 512 10.23 -20.32 -28.29
CA LEU A 512 11.48 -20.66 -27.59
C LEU A 512 12.31 -19.46 -27.09
N LEU A 513 12.41 -19.34 -25.75
CA LEU A 513 13.03 -18.24 -25.00
C LEU A 513 14.53 -18.03 -25.35
N GLU A 514 14.81 -17.34 -26.45
CA GLU A 514 16.13 -16.79 -26.71
C GLU A 514 16.37 -15.59 -25.79
N VAL A 515 17.33 -15.70 -24.86
CA VAL A 515 17.72 -14.58 -24.02
C VAL A 515 18.50 -13.57 -24.88
N PRO A 516 18.04 -12.30 -25.03
CA PRO A 516 18.79 -11.34 -25.81
C PRO A 516 20.15 -11.04 -25.15
N THR A 517 21.21 -10.91 -25.96
CA THR A 517 22.60 -10.68 -25.50
C THR A 517 22.83 -9.36 -24.74
N GLN A 518 21.78 -8.54 -24.60
CA GLN A 518 21.76 -7.30 -23.82
C GLN A 518 21.32 -7.52 -22.36
N TYR A 519 20.94 -8.74 -21.99
CA TYR A 519 20.54 -9.10 -20.63
C TYR A 519 21.40 -10.24 -20.11
N CYS A 520 21.73 -10.23 -18.82
CA CYS A 520 22.48 -11.33 -18.21
C CYS A 520 21.63 -12.61 -18.15
N ILE A 521 22.10 -13.69 -18.78
CA ILE A 521 21.37 -14.98 -18.86
C ILE A 521 20.92 -15.54 -17.51
N LEU A 522 21.76 -15.42 -16.46
CA LEU A 522 21.44 -15.88 -15.10
C LEU A 522 20.40 -15.01 -14.37
N CYS A 523 20.44 -13.69 -14.62
CA CYS A 523 19.47 -12.76 -14.05
C CYS A 523 18.15 -12.84 -14.82
N TYR A 524 18.22 -13.08 -16.13
CA TYR A 524 17.09 -13.18 -17.02
C TYR A 524 16.26 -14.43 -16.74
N GLY A 525 16.88 -15.60 -16.62
CA GLY A 525 16.18 -16.85 -16.27
C GLY A 525 15.49 -16.79 -14.90
N LYS A 526 16.18 -16.26 -13.87
CA LYS A 526 15.57 -16.00 -12.55
C LYS A 526 14.46 -14.94 -12.60
N SER A 527 14.54 -13.95 -13.50
CA SER A 527 13.51 -12.93 -13.69
C SER A 527 12.28 -13.44 -14.44
N MET A 528 12.43 -14.40 -15.36
CA MET A 528 11.31 -14.99 -16.10
C MET A 528 10.55 -16.03 -15.25
N ALA A 529 11.27 -16.82 -14.44
CA ALA A 529 10.65 -17.75 -13.49
C ALA A 529 9.87 -17.05 -12.36
N GLN A 530 10.15 -15.76 -12.10
CA GLN A 530 9.46 -14.94 -11.11
C GLN A 530 8.76 -13.73 -11.76
N GLN A 531 7.55 -13.94 -12.31
CA GLN A 531 6.49 -12.91 -12.34
C GLN A 531 6.83 -11.57 -13.02
N GLY A 532 7.12 -11.55 -14.33
CA GLY A 532 6.89 -10.35 -15.15
C GLY A 532 7.70 -9.08 -14.81
N LYS A 533 8.92 -9.19 -14.28
CA LYS A 533 9.83 -8.05 -14.13
C LYS A 533 10.69 -7.82 -15.38
N ALA A 534 10.93 -6.55 -15.70
CA ALA A 534 11.96 -6.17 -16.66
C ALA A 534 13.35 -6.45 -16.08
N SER A 535 14.13 -7.30 -16.75
CA SER A 535 15.53 -7.54 -16.42
C SER A 535 16.38 -6.30 -16.77
N HIS A 536 17.49 -6.12 -16.07
CA HIS A 536 18.37 -4.98 -16.33
C HIS A 536 19.01 -5.09 -17.71
N LYS A 537 18.66 -4.16 -18.61
CA LYS A 537 19.28 -4.05 -19.94
C LYS A 537 20.65 -3.40 -19.82
N PHE A 538 21.69 -4.14 -20.20
CA PHE A 538 23.06 -3.63 -20.25
C PHE A 538 23.31 -2.89 -21.56
N ARG A 539 24.17 -1.87 -21.50
CA ARG A 539 24.52 -1.04 -22.67
C ARG A 539 25.23 -1.84 -23.76
N ASP A 540 26.06 -2.79 -23.37
CA ASP A 540 26.85 -3.63 -24.27
C ASP A 540 27.16 -4.99 -23.63
N ILE A 541 27.57 -5.94 -24.47
CA ILE A 541 27.94 -7.31 -24.08
C ILE A 541 29.13 -7.32 -23.09
N ALA A 542 30.03 -6.34 -23.16
CA ALA A 542 31.15 -6.24 -22.22
C ALA A 542 30.67 -5.91 -20.80
N SER A 543 29.62 -5.10 -20.67
CA SER A 543 28.98 -4.76 -19.40
C SER A 543 28.21 -5.94 -18.83
N VAL A 544 27.55 -6.74 -19.69
CA VAL A 544 26.93 -8.01 -19.28
C VAL A 544 27.98 -8.96 -18.71
N ARG A 545 29.11 -9.13 -19.41
CA ARG A 545 30.19 -10.00 -18.96
C ARG A 545 30.81 -9.53 -17.63
N ARG A 546 31.08 -8.23 -17.49
CA ARG A 546 31.59 -7.65 -16.24
C ARG A 546 30.63 -7.91 -15.08
N HIS A 547 29.33 -7.76 -15.32
CA HIS A 547 28.31 -8.06 -14.31
C HIS A 547 28.30 -9.55 -13.94
N LEU A 548 28.35 -10.45 -14.92
CA LEU A 548 28.42 -11.90 -14.68
C LEU A 548 29.62 -12.26 -13.79
N GLN A 549 30.79 -11.69 -14.10
CA GLN A 549 32.03 -11.91 -13.36
C GLN A 549 31.95 -11.36 -11.92
N GLN A 550 31.52 -10.11 -11.75
CA GLN A 550 31.52 -9.44 -10.44
C GLN A 550 30.37 -9.87 -9.51
N THR A 551 29.27 -10.34 -10.08
CA THR A 551 28.04 -10.60 -9.32
C THR A 551 27.78 -12.08 -9.12
N HIS A 552 28.06 -12.91 -10.13
CA HIS A 552 27.80 -14.34 -10.08
C HIS A 552 29.08 -15.12 -9.78
N PHE A 553 30.13 -14.99 -10.59
CA PHE A 553 31.37 -15.77 -10.40
C PHE A 553 32.20 -15.34 -9.19
N ALA A 554 32.23 -14.04 -8.86
CA ALA A 554 32.95 -13.58 -7.67
C ALA A 554 32.26 -13.93 -6.34
N LYS A 555 30.99 -14.36 -6.38
CA LYS A 555 30.18 -14.65 -5.19
C LYS A 555 29.81 -16.12 -5.04
N SER A 556 29.88 -16.92 -6.09
CA SER A 556 29.74 -18.37 -6.01
C SER A 556 31.11 -19.00 -5.73
N SER A 557 31.15 -20.00 -4.87
CA SER A 557 32.33 -20.81 -4.53
C SER A 557 32.80 -21.73 -5.68
N GLY A 558 32.74 -21.23 -6.93
CA GLY A 558 33.17 -21.94 -8.14
C GLY A 558 32.09 -22.74 -8.87
N GLN A 559 30.84 -22.75 -8.39
CA GLN A 559 29.78 -23.56 -9.00
C GLN A 559 28.54 -22.71 -9.35
N LEU A 560 28.14 -22.70 -10.63
CA LEU A 560 26.99 -21.93 -11.11
C LEU A 560 26.06 -22.80 -11.97
N PRO A 561 24.78 -22.99 -11.59
CA PRO A 561 23.80 -23.67 -12.44
C PRO A 561 23.26 -22.72 -13.52
N CYS A 562 22.85 -23.28 -14.66
CA CYS A 562 22.05 -22.54 -15.64
C CYS A 562 20.62 -22.35 -15.12
N THR A 563 20.05 -21.17 -15.33
CA THR A 563 18.70 -20.80 -14.85
C THR A 563 17.67 -20.70 -15.97
N CYS A 564 18.02 -21.14 -17.17
CA CYS A 564 17.11 -21.17 -18.32
C CYS A 564 16.26 -22.44 -18.29
N ASP A 565 14.98 -22.32 -18.68
CA ASP A 565 14.05 -23.44 -18.72
C ASP A 565 14.54 -24.54 -19.68
N GLY A 566 14.55 -25.79 -19.21
CA GLY A 566 14.98 -26.95 -20.00
C GLY A 566 16.47 -27.34 -19.90
N CYS A 567 17.25 -26.68 -19.05
CA CYS A 567 18.65 -27.09 -18.77
C CYS A 567 18.80 -27.95 -17.51
N GLU A 568 19.80 -28.84 -17.52
CA GLU A 568 20.09 -29.69 -16.37
C GLU A 568 20.54 -28.88 -15.14
N PRO A 569 20.16 -29.31 -13.93
CA PRO A 569 20.43 -28.57 -12.69
C PRO A 569 21.90 -28.66 -12.22
N GLN A 570 22.78 -29.37 -12.94
CA GLN A 570 24.16 -29.54 -12.50
C GLN A 570 24.96 -28.23 -12.68
N PRO A 571 25.67 -27.77 -11.63
CA PRO A 571 26.41 -26.52 -11.69
C PRO A 571 27.72 -26.67 -12.47
N PHE A 572 28.07 -25.65 -13.24
CA PHE A 572 29.31 -25.60 -14.00
C PHE A 572 30.49 -25.21 -13.09
N PRO A 573 31.66 -25.87 -13.24
CA PRO A 573 32.80 -25.73 -12.33
C PRO A 573 33.65 -24.47 -12.54
N ASP A 574 33.48 -23.76 -13.66
CA ASP A 574 34.25 -22.56 -13.99
C ASP A 574 33.55 -21.67 -15.03
N GLU A 575 34.04 -20.43 -15.20
CA GLU A 575 33.49 -19.43 -16.13
C GLU A 575 33.51 -19.90 -17.58
N LEU A 576 34.58 -20.59 -18.01
CA LEU A 576 34.72 -21.02 -19.41
C LEU A 576 33.72 -22.12 -19.74
N SER A 577 33.54 -23.09 -18.83
CA SER A 577 32.56 -24.17 -18.95
C SER A 577 31.14 -23.62 -19.05
N PHE A 578 30.78 -22.65 -18.22
CA PHE A 578 29.47 -22.00 -18.28
C PHE A 578 29.27 -21.20 -19.58
N LEU A 579 30.27 -20.41 -20.00
CA LEU A 579 30.17 -19.63 -21.24
C LEU A 579 30.09 -20.52 -22.49
N HIS A 580 30.77 -21.68 -22.46
CA HIS A 580 30.65 -22.68 -23.52
C HIS A 580 29.23 -23.26 -23.58
N HIS A 581 28.65 -23.64 -22.45
CA HIS A 581 27.26 -24.08 -22.36
C HIS A 581 26.28 -23.00 -22.86
N ALA A 582 26.41 -21.76 -22.38
CA ALA A 582 25.55 -20.66 -22.81
C ALA A 582 25.61 -20.45 -24.33
N ARG A 583 26.80 -20.58 -24.93
CA ARG A 583 27.00 -20.47 -26.38
C ARG A 583 26.38 -21.64 -27.14
N MET A 584 26.55 -22.88 -26.67
CA MET A 584 26.15 -24.09 -27.41
C MET A 584 24.68 -24.45 -27.21
N THR A 585 24.13 -24.23 -26.02
CA THR A 585 22.76 -24.63 -25.64
C THR A 585 21.76 -23.48 -25.76
N HIS A 586 22.19 -22.22 -25.59
CA HIS A 586 21.31 -21.05 -25.64
C HIS A 586 21.64 -20.04 -26.75
N ALA A 587 22.53 -20.40 -27.68
CA ALA A 587 23.05 -19.50 -28.72
C ALA A 587 23.55 -18.15 -28.17
N TYR A 588 23.98 -18.12 -26.91
CA TYR A 588 24.26 -16.91 -26.14
C TYR A 588 25.78 -16.68 -26.07
N ASP A 589 26.32 -16.00 -27.07
CA ASP A 589 27.76 -15.84 -27.27
C ASP A 589 28.32 -14.51 -26.71
N LEU A 590 29.00 -14.60 -25.56
CA LEU A 590 29.71 -13.48 -24.90
C LEU A 590 31.21 -13.42 -25.23
N ASP A 591 31.73 -14.25 -26.15
CA ASP A 591 33.16 -14.32 -26.44
C ASP A 591 33.62 -13.28 -27.49
N LYS A 592 34.66 -12.50 -27.14
CA LYS A 592 35.21 -11.43 -28.00
C LYS A 592 35.85 -11.97 -29.27
N ARG A 593 36.41 -13.19 -29.25
CA ARG A 593 37.10 -13.78 -30.41
C ARG A 593 36.11 -14.12 -31.52
N SER A 594 34.96 -14.72 -31.19
CA SER A 594 33.90 -15.06 -32.12
C SER A 594 33.33 -13.83 -32.86
N GLN A 595 33.08 -12.73 -32.14
CA GLN A 595 32.48 -11.53 -32.71
C GLN A 595 33.41 -10.75 -33.65
N ARG A 596 34.72 -10.75 -33.36
CA ARG A 596 35.73 -10.14 -34.26
C ARG A 596 35.79 -10.90 -35.58
N THR A 597 35.74 -12.23 -35.54
CA THR A 597 35.72 -13.09 -36.74
C THR A 597 34.44 -12.90 -37.54
N LYS A 598 33.27 -12.81 -36.89
CA LYS A 598 31.98 -12.52 -37.56
C LYS A 598 31.96 -11.12 -38.20
N ARG A 599 32.49 -10.08 -37.54
CA ARG A 599 32.64 -8.74 -38.12
C ARG A 599 33.60 -8.72 -39.31
N LEU A 600 34.72 -9.42 -39.23
CA LEU A 600 35.67 -9.53 -40.34
C LEU A 600 35.08 -10.29 -41.53
N GLN A 601 34.30 -11.35 -41.30
CA GLN A 601 33.60 -12.08 -42.37
C GLN A 601 32.48 -11.25 -43.01
N HIS A 602 31.73 -10.48 -42.22
CA HIS A 602 30.71 -9.55 -42.74
C HIS A 602 31.34 -8.44 -43.58
N GLN A 603 32.45 -7.84 -43.10
CA GLN A 603 33.19 -6.84 -43.87
C GLN A 603 33.82 -7.41 -45.15
N LYS A 604 34.20 -8.70 -45.15
CA LYS A 604 34.67 -9.39 -46.35
C LYS A 604 33.55 -9.63 -47.36
N ARG A 605 32.34 -9.97 -46.90
CA ARG A 605 31.14 -10.17 -47.73
C ARG A 605 30.63 -8.88 -48.36
N GLU A 606 30.72 -7.75 -47.67
CA GLU A 606 30.32 -6.45 -48.23
C GLU A 606 31.35 -5.83 -49.17
N LYS A 607 32.59 -6.34 -49.19
CA LYS A 607 33.61 -5.96 -50.19
C LYS A 607 33.58 -6.83 -51.45
N LEU A 608 32.76 -7.89 -51.46
CA LEU A 608 32.58 -8.83 -52.58
C LEU A 608 31.19 -8.69 -53.24
N LYS A 609 30.37 -7.76 -52.77
CA LYS A 609 29.23 -7.18 -53.47
C LYS A 609 29.64 -5.80 -53.95
#